data_AF-A0A212L3M9-F1
#
_entry.id   AF-A0A212L3M9-F1
#
_cell.length_a   1.000
_cell.length_b   1.000
_cell.length_c   1.000
_cell.angle_alpha   90.00
_cell.angle_beta   90.00
_cell.angle_gamma   90.00
#
_symmetry.space_group_name_H-M   'P 1'
#
loop_
_entity.id
_entity.type
_entity.pdbx_description
1 polymer ?
#
loop_
_entity_poly.entity_id
_entity_poly.type
_entity_poly.pdbx_seq_one_letter_code
_entity_poly.pdbx_strand_id
1 'polypeptide(L)' 'MPQNLEDRLTRLEELTFFQEERIEKLDAALMAQQSQLDAVEQELASARTVIRALRDKMAEQPENGLPPHFMPERW' A
#
# COMPACT_ATOMS: atom_id res chain seq x y z
N MET A 1 -20.72 -38.30 -38.91
CA MET A 1 -20.78 -38.12 -37.45
C MET A 1 -20.68 -36.63 -37.10
N PRO A 2 -21.75 -35.84 -37.30
CA PRO A 2 -21.79 -34.42 -36.94
C PRO A 2 -21.99 -34.16 -35.43
N GLN A 3 -22.65 -35.06 -34.70
CA GLN A 3 -22.89 -34.95 -33.24
C GLN A 3 -21.61 -34.75 -32.41
N ASN A 4 -20.49 -35.38 -32.80
CA ASN A 4 -19.22 -35.22 -32.09
C ASN A 4 -18.66 -33.79 -32.17
N LEU A 5 -18.93 -33.07 -33.27
CA LEU A 5 -18.49 -31.68 -33.42
C LEU A 5 -19.36 -30.71 -32.62
N GLU A 6 -20.67 -30.92 -32.60
CA GLU A 6 -21.60 -30.14 -31.77
C GLU A 6 -21.32 -30.33 -30.28
N ASP A 7 -21.15 -31.58 -29.81
CA ASP A 7 -20.81 -31.85 -28.40
C ASP A 7 -19.48 -31.20 -27.98
N ARG A 8 -18.50 -31.20 -28.89
CA ARG A 8 -17.21 -30.53 -28.65
C ARG A 8 -17.33 -29.01 -28.64
N LEU A 9 -18.18 -28.45 -29.50
CA LEU A 9 -18.45 -27.01 -29.54
C LEU A 9 -19.11 -26.57 -28.23
N THR A 10 -20.17 -27.24 -27.79
CA THR A 10 -20.84 -26.95 -26.52
C THR A 10 -19.88 -27.01 -25.34
N ARG A 11 -19.01 -28.02 -25.28
CA ARG A 11 -18.02 -28.13 -24.21
C ARG A 11 -16.98 -26.99 -24.23
N LEU A 12 -16.60 -26.52 -25.41
CA LEU A 12 -15.68 -25.38 -25.54
C LEU A 12 -16.35 -24.08 -25.12
N GLU A 13 -17.62 -23.89 -25.46
CA GLU A 13 -18.41 -22.72 -25.04
C GLU A 13 -18.56 -22.68 -23.51
N GLU A 14 -18.92 -23.81 -22.88
CA GLU A 14 -18.98 -23.92 -21.43
C GLU A 14 -17.61 -23.62 -20.78
N LEU A 15 -16.54 -24.20 -21.32
CA LEU A 15 -15.19 -23.95 -20.81
C LEU A 15 -14.81 -22.47 -20.92
N THR A 16 -15.15 -21.84 -22.05
CA THR A 16 -14.87 -20.43 -22.31
C THR A 16 -15.63 -19.55 -21.34
N PHE A 17 -16.91 -19.81 -21.11
CA PHE A 17 -17.72 -19.11 -20.12
C PHE A 17 -17.12 -19.19 -18.71
N PHE A 18 -16.71 -20.38 -18.26
CA PHE A 18 -16.06 -20.51 -16.95
C PHE A 18 -14.68 -19.83 -16.89
N GLN A 19 -13.96 -19.77 -18.01
CA GLN A 19 -12.69 -19.06 -18.08
C GLN A 19 -12.90 -17.55 -17.99
N GLU A 20 -13.88 -17.00 -18.69
CA GLU A 20 -14.27 -15.59 -18.60
C GLU A 20 -14.66 -15.22 -17.17
N GLU A 21 -15.53 -16.01 -16.53
CA GLU A 21 -15.92 -15.78 -15.14
C GLU A 21 -14.72 -15.80 -14.17
N ARG A 22 -13.76 -16.70 -14.41
CA ARG A 22 -12.53 -16.77 -13.60
C ARG A 22 -11.62 -15.58 -13.85
N ILE A 23 -11.51 -15.08 -15.08
CA ILE A 23 -10.74 -13.90 -15.41
C ILE A 23 -11.34 -12.67 -14.71
N GLU A 24 -12.65 -12.49 -14.78
CA GLU A 24 -13.33 -11.38 -14.09
C GLU A 24 -13.07 -11.39 -12.57
N LYS A 25 -13.13 -12.57 -11.94
CA LYS A 25 -12.82 -12.72 -10.51
C LYS A 25 -11.36 -12.39 -10.19
N LEU A 26 -10.43 -12.78 -11.06
CA LEU A 26 -9.01 -12.47 -10.90
C LEU A 26 -8.76 -10.97 -11.08
N ASP A 27 -9.37 -10.33 -12.07
CA ASP A 27 -9.26 -8.89 -12.29
C ASP A 27 -9.79 -8.10 -11.09
N ALA A 28 -10.95 -8.50 -10.55
CA ALA A 28 -11.50 -7.89 -9.33
C ALA A 28 -10.53 -8.04 -8.13
N ALA A 29 -9.92 -9.21 -7.97
CA ALA A 29 -8.93 -9.45 -6.92
C ALA A 29 -7.66 -8.61 -7.11
N LEU A 30 -7.17 -8.48 -8.35
CA LEU A 30 -6.02 -7.64 -8.67
C LEU A 30 -6.29 -6.16 -8.41
N MET A 31 -7.46 -5.66 -8.80
CA MET A 31 -7.87 -4.27 -8.50
C MET A 31 -7.95 -4.02 -7.00
N ALA A 32 -8.49 -4.97 -6.22
CA ALA A 32 -8.54 -4.85 -4.78
C ALA A 32 -7.13 -4.84 -4.16
N GLN A 33 -6.21 -5.67 -4.65
CA GLN A 33 -4.83 -5.68 -4.21
C GLN A 33 -4.10 -4.38 -4.57
N GLN A 34 -4.32 -3.84 -5.77
CA GLN A 34 -3.75 -2.55 -6.17
C GLN A 34 -4.22 -1.43 -5.24
N SER A 35 -5.53 -1.37 -4.93
CA SER A 35 -6.06 -0.38 -4.00
C SER A 35 -5.46 -0.49 -2.59
N GLN A 36 -5.15 -1.71 -2.12
CA GLN A 36 -4.47 -1.92 -0.85
C GLN A 36 -3.02 -1.41 -0.89
N LEU A 37 -2.30 -1.66 -1.99
CA LEU A 37 -0.93 -1.15 -2.17
C LEU A 37 -0.90 0.37 -2.21
N ASP A 38 -1.82 1.01 -2.93
CA ASP A 38 -1.93 2.46 -3.01
C ASP A 38 -2.17 3.08 -1.61
N ALA A 39 -3.01 2.45 -0.79
CA ALA A 39 -3.27 2.88 0.58
C ALA A 39 -2.01 2.79 1.46
N VAL A 40 -1.27 1.67 1.39
CA VAL A 40 -0.02 1.49 2.13
C VAL A 40 1.05 2.48 1.67
N GLU A 41 1.14 2.73 0.36
CA GLU A 41 2.08 3.72 -0.20
C GLU A 41 1.78 5.13 0.35
N GLN A 42 0.50 5.50 0.41
CA GLN A 42 0.06 6.77 0.98
C GLN A 42 0.42 6.88 2.47
N GLU A 43 0.15 5.85 3.27
CA GLU A 43 0.51 5.82 4.69
C GLU A 43 2.02 5.95 4.90
N LEU A 44 2.82 5.26 4.06
CA LEU A 44 4.27 5.36 4.10
C LEU A 44 4.78 6.77 3.75
N ALA A 45 4.17 7.41 2.76
CA ALA A 45 4.49 8.79 2.39
C ALA A 45 4.17 9.77 3.54
N SER A 46 3.03 9.58 4.21
CA SER A 46 2.66 10.34 5.41
C SER A 46 3.65 10.12 6.55
N ALA A 47 4.01 8.87 6.85
CA ALA A 47 4.99 8.53 7.88
C ALA A 47 6.37 9.16 7.61
N ARG A 48 6.84 9.11 6.36
CA ARG A 48 8.10 9.76 5.94
C ARG A 48 8.07 11.26 6.17
N THR A 49 6.94 11.91 5.92
CA THR A 49 6.77 13.36 6.17
C THR A 49 6.88 13.66 7.66
N VAL A 50 6.22 12.88 8.51
CA VAL A 50 6.29 13.03 9.98
C VAL A 50 7.72 12.82 10.48
N ILE A 51 8.41 11.78 10.01
CA ILE A 51 9.80 11.50 10.40
C ILE A 51 10.73 12.66 10.04
N ARG A 52 10.56 13.26 8.85
CA ARG A 52 11.34 14.44 8.45
C ARG A 52 11.06 15.62 9.37
N ALA A 53 9.79 15.92 9.65
CA ALA A 53 9.42 17.01 10.54
C ALA A 53 9.98 16.82 11.96
N LEU A 54 9.95 15.59 12.50
CA LEU A 54 10.55 15.28 13.80
C LEU A 54 12.07 15.47 13.79
N ARG A 55 12.75 15.00 12.75
CA ARG A 55 14.20 15.19 12.58
C ARG A 55 14.55 16.68 12.53
N ASP A 56 13.82 17.46 11.75
CA ASP A 56 14.09 18.89 11.58
C ASP A 56 13.85 19.63 12.93
N LYS A 57 12.77 19.29 13.66
CA LYS A 57 12.52 19.81 15.00
C LYS A 57 13.60 19.42 16.02
N MET A 58 14.17 18.22 15.91
CA MET A 58 15.31 17.81 16.75
C MET A 58 16.58 18.59 16.41
N ALA A 59 16.80 18.93 15.13
CA ALA A 59 17.93 19.75 14.72
C ALA A 59 17.81 21.21 15.17
N GLU A 60 16.58 21.71 15.30
CA GLU A 60 16.28 23.07 15.79
C GLU A 60 16.24 23.19 17.33
N GLN A 61 16.46 22.10 18.08
CA GLN A 61 16.49 22.21 19.54
C GLN A 61 17.67 23.09 19.98
N PRO A 62 17.42 24.14 20.79
CA PRO A 62 18.50 24.89 21.40
C PRO A 62 19.31 23.92 22.27
N GLU A 63 20.64 24.08 22.31
CA GLU A 63 21.45 23.36 23.29
C GLU A 63 20.79 23.51 24.67
N ASN A 64 20.72 22.42 25.44
CA ASN A 64 20.33 22.44 26.86
C ASN A 64 21.41 23.16 27.69
N GLY A 65 21.73 24.38 27.30
CA GLY A 65 22.54 25.31 28.05
C GLY A 65 21.74 25.77 29.25
N LEU A 66 22.43 25.87 30.37
CA LEU A 66 21.85 26.40 31.60
C LEU A 66 21.24 27.79 31.32
N PRO A 67 20.04 28.09 31.82
CA PRO A 67 19.43 29.40 31.67
C PRO A 67 20.41 30.51 32.12
N PRO A 68 20.35 31.73 31.55
CA PRO A 68 21.34 32.80 31.84
C PRO A 68 21.49 33.18 33.32
N HIS A 69 20.53 32.81 34.17
CA HIS A 69 20.52 33.07 35.61
C HIS A 69 21.02 31.87 36.45
N PHE A 70 21.42 30.77 35.84
CA PHE A 70 21.98 29.61 36.53
C PHE A 70 23.46 29.88 36.85
N MET A 71 23.72 30.69 37.88
CA MET A 71 25.05 30.79 38.45
C MET A 71 25.27 29.60 39.40
N PRO A 72 26.37 28.84 39.28
CA PRO A 72 26.71 27.83 40.27
C PRO A 72 26.99 28.54 41.60
N GLU A 73 26.25 28.19 42.66
CA GLU A 73 26.60 28.62 44.01
C GLU A 73 28.01 28.10 44.32
N ARG A 74 28.96 29.04 44.42
CA ARG A 74 30.34 28.75 44.80
C ARG A 74 30.35 28.49 46.31
N TRP A 75 30.47 27.22 46.70
CA TRP A 75 30.88 26.82 48.04
C TRP A 75 32.40 26.93 48.18
#